data_AF-A0A9D1MTA0-F1
#
_entry.id   AF-A0A9D1MTA0-F1
#
_cell.length_a   1.000
_cell.length_b   1.000
_cell.length_c   1.000
_cell.angle_alpha   90.00
_cell.angle_beta   90.00
_cell.angle_gamma   90.00
#
_symmetry.space_group_name_H-M   'P 1'
#
loop_
_entity.id
_entity.type
_entity.pdbx_description
1 polymer ?
#
loop_
_entity_poly.entity_id
_entity_poly.type
_entity_poly.pdbx_seq_one_letter_code
_entity_poly.pdbx_strand_id
1 'polypeptide(L)' 'MHSFLIIGAGRFGKHLACDLCREGHEVMLVDN' A
#
# COMPACT_ATOMS: atom_id res chain seq x y z
N MET A 1 -11.51 1.60 8.93
CA MET A 1 -11.10 0.71 7.82
C MET A 1 -11.34 1.46 6.53
N HIS A 2 -10.32 1.61 5.69
CA HIS A 2 -10.38 2.33 4.41
C HIS A 2 -9.59 1.51 3.39
N SER A 3 -9.89 1.71 2.11
CA SER A 3 -9.22 1.02 1.00
C SER A 3 -8.34 1.98 0.22
N PHE A 4 -7.10 1.59 -0.07
CA PHE A 4 -6.09 2.40 -0.77
C PHE A 4 -5.61 1.70 -2.03
N LEU A 5 -5.41 2.47 -3.10
CA LEU A 5 -4.69 2.05 -4.30
C LEU A 5 -3.34 2.75 -4.33
N ILE A 6 -2.26 1.98 -4.38
CA ILE A 6 -0.90 2.48 -4.55
C ILE A 6 -0.38 2.02 -5.91
N ILE A 7 0.12 2.97 -6.71
CA ILE A 7 0.75 2.71 -8.00
C ILE A 7 2.26 2.97 -7.87
N GLY A 8 3.06 1.94 -8.19
CA GLY A 8 4.51 1.91 -8.06
C GLY A 8 4.97 1.19 -6.78
N ALA A 9 5.55 0.00 -6.92
CA ALA A 9 6.05 -0.83 -5.81
C ALA A 9 7.56 -0.69 -5.58
N GLY A 10 8.07 0.52 -5.79
CA GLY A 10 9.41 0.92 -5.34
C GLY A 10 9.54 0.96 -3.82
N ARG A 11 10.69 1.41 -3.31
CA ARG A 11 10.99 1.44 -1.87
C ARG A 11 9.89 2.12 -1.04
N PHE A 12 9.43 3.29 -1.51
CA PHE A 12 8.40 4.06 -0.82
C PHE A 12 7.04 3.36 -0.88
N GLY A 13 6.58 2.96 -2.08
CA GLY A 13 5.27 2.34 -2.25
C GLY A 13 5.11 1.05 -1.44
N LYS A 14 6.15 0.22 -1.38
CA LYS A 14 6.16 -0.97 -0.51
C LYS A 14 6.11 -0.62 0.97
N HIS A 15 6.91 0.35 1.41
CA HIS A 15 6.93 0.75 2.82
C HIS A 15 5.57 1.31 3.26
N LEU A 16 5.00 2.21 2.47
CA LEU A 16 3.68 2.78 2.70
C LEU A 16 2.57 1.70 2.72
N ALA A 17 2.60 0.75 1.78
CA ALA A 17 1.65 -0.35 1.75
C ALA A 17 1.72 -1.20 3.03
N CYS A 18 2.93 -1.50 3.52
CA CYS A 18 3.10 -2.25 4.76
C CYS A 18 2.54 -1.52 5.98
N ASP A 19 2.74 -0.21 6.08
CA ASP A 19 2.27 0.56 7.23
C ASP A 19 0.74 0.69 7.22
N LEU A 20 0.14 0.97 6.05
CA LEU A 20 -1.32 1.01 5.90
C LEU A 20 -1.96 -0.35 6.22
N CYS A 21 -1.35 -1.46 5.79
CA CYS A 21 -1.81 -2.81 6.17
C CYS A 21 -1.73 -3.04 7.70
N ARG A 22 -0.67 -2.58 8.36
CA ARG A 22 -0.52 -2.69 9.84
C ARG A 22 -1.54 -1.87 10.61
N GLU A 23 -1.98 -0.75 10.05
CA GLU A 23 -3.05 0.10 10.58
C GLU A 23 -4.46 -0.50 10.35
N GLY A 24 -4.55 -1.66 9.66
CA GLY A 24 -5.80 -2.36 9.41
C GLY A 24 -6.57 -1.83 8.19
N HIS A 25 -5.86 -1.17 7.26
CA HIS A 25 -6.41 -0.76 5.98
C HIS A 25 -6.29 -1.86 4.94
N GLU A 26 -7.20 -1.83 3.96
CA GLU A 26 -7.10 -2.66 2.77
C GLU A 26 -6.26 -1.93 1.73
N VAL A 27 -5.26 -2.59 1.16
CA VAL A 27 -4.32 -1.96 0.21
C VAL A 27 -4.18 -2.82 -1.02
N MET A 28 -4.41 -2.21 -2.18
CA MET A 28 -4.03 -2.77 -3.48
C MET A 28 -2.78 -2.05 -3.98
N LEU A 29 -1.70 -2.79 -4.17
CA LEU A 29 -0.45 -2.28 -4.72
C LEU A 29 -0.27 -2.81 -6.15
N VAL A 30 -0.14 -1.90 -7.11
CA VAL A 30 0.06 -2.20 -8.53
C VAL A 30 1.41 -1.67 -8.97
N ASP A 31 2.16 -2.47 -9.70
CA ASP A 31 3.43 -2.09 -10.34
C ASP A 31 3.48 -2.66 -11.77
N ASN A 32 4.36 -2.13 -12.62
CA ASN A 32 4.56 -2.60 -14.00
C ASN A 32 5.35 -3.91 -14.09
#